data_AF-A0A198AAA3-F1
#
_entry.id   AF-A0A198AAA3-F1
#
_cell.length_a   1.000
_cell.length_b   1.000
_cell.length_c   1.000
_cell.angle_alpha   90.00
_cell.angle_beta   90.00
_cell.angle_gamma   90.00
#
_symmetry.space_group_name_H-M   'P 1'
#
loop_
_entity.id
_entity.type
_entity.pdbx_description
1 polymer ?
#
loop_
_entity_poly.entity_id
_entity_poly.type
_entity_poly.pdbx_seq_one_letter_code
_entity_poly.pdbx_strand_id
1 'polypeptide(L)'
;MFILNKLKWFYYEGSAKILKSKTLKSFLIAMSLVVTTTIIGTFQTAYAAGTVTFNYKTATNSSGSPLLFGGSNEPSPEHNSNVYPKLKGAAFKYQRGTIHMDTLLPSNITLADYKNNVNNVQDPNTWDWTGLQWVDFAKANGITTMLNMFYAPPWLTYSGNAKGVPKDWSVYQDIIKKIITKYGSKLDYVEPLNEPMTSNMLSRSGSPYTSQQTAAKDIYYYTVKAIRAVNTTVQVGGDGDDKQGGDFGALGTILRDTRLSSTDIQFVSYHAYSSDPVAKSQIGAMNTLLSNSGRAGLPIFIDEWNYTYVGDTTDPHVVGNQAATFVGTTLMKFMLQPSVKGAAFMSFLPTNVVLSPYEDCPSCVIKQGLYTWNNNTATLMSQTNAFRLLSSSMKLGAGTFKAYTATYAGVVDTAVGAINSAGNVVGTMVNDTSSAKTVNVNFTNINASNGTRTVTVYIASSTNTGSTATQTFTNVPLTSGNLSISNVSIPAYSVAGIIIN
;
A
#
# COMPACT_ATOMS: atom_id res chain seq x y z
N MET A 1 -20.65 19.34 -60.49
CA MET A 1 -21.73 18.38 -60.13
C MET A 1 -21.88 18.45 -58.61
N PHE A 2 -22.93 19.08 -58.06
CA PHE A 2 -24.27 18.50 -57.84
C PHE A 2 -24.18 17.25 -56.92
N ILE A 3 -24.77 17.17 -55.71
CA ILE A 3 -25.75 18.01 -54.98
C ILE A 3 -25.45 18.07 -53.47
N LEU A 4 -25.83 19.20 -52.86
CA LEU A 4 -25.93 19.49 -51.42
C LEU A 4 -27.40 19.85 -51.09
N ASN A 5 -27.80 19.87 -49.81
CA ASN A 5 -29.06 20.41 -49.21
C ASN A 5 -30.17 19.40 -48.83
N LYS A 6 -31.05 19.64 -47.84
CA LYS A 6 -31.03 20.51 -46.61
C LYS A 6 -32.23 20.13 -45.71
N LEU A 7 -32.17 20.55 -44.43
CA LEU A 7 -33.34 20.65 -43.56
C LEU A 7 -34.37 21.70 -44.04
N LYS A 8 -35.66 21.41 -43.77
CA LYS A 8 -36.84 22.29 -43.68
C LYS A 8 -37.82 21.58 -42.70
N TRP A 9 -38.73 22.17 -41.92
CA TRP A 9 -39.25 23.54 -41.70
C TRP A 9 -40.09 23.49 -40.38
N PHE A 10 -40.53 24.54 -39.67
CA PHE A 10 -40.44 26.02 -39.80
C PHE A 10 -40.63 26.67 -38.39
N TYR A 11 -40.73 28.00 -38.28
CA TYR A 11 -41.07 28.77 -37.06
C TYR A 11 -41.72 30.12 -37.47
N TYR A 12 -42.51 30.76 -36.61
CA TYR A 12 -43.06 32.15 -36.71
C TYR A 12 -44.17 32.34 -37.78
N GLU A 13 -45.21 33.21 -37.66
CA GLU A 13 -45.64 34.30 -36.73
C GLU A 13 -47.17 34.18 -36.44
N GLY A 14 -47.85 34.88 -35.51
CA GLY A 14 -47.45 35.88 -34.49
C GLY A 14 -48.65 36.59 -33.80
N SER A 15 -48.33 37.58 -32.95
CA SER A 15 -49.11 38.82 -32.69
C SER A 15 -50.45 38.83 -31.88
N ALA A 16 -50.31 39.23 -30.61
CA ALA A 16 -50.94 40.43 -29.99
C ALA A 16 -52.34 40.43 -29.30
N LYS A 17 -52.27 40.54 -27.96
CA LYS A 17 -52.96 41.51 -27.05
C LYS A 17 -54.49 41.46 -26.75
N ILE A 18 -54.75 41.10 -25.48
CA ILE A 18 -55.57 41.80 -24.46
C ILE A 18 -57.09 41.96 -24.72
N LEU A 19 -57.90 41.27 -23.91
CA LEU A 19 -59.05 41.87 -23.22
C LEU A 19 -59.36 41.16 -21.88
N LYS A 20 -59.89 41.93 -20.92
CA LYS A 20 -60.06 41.54 -19.51
C LYS A 20 -61.41 40.87 -19.27
N SER A 21 -61.47 39.86 -18.39
CA SER A 21 -62.70 39.47 -17.69
C SER A 21 -62.39 38.81 -16.34
N LYS A 22 -63.17 39.14 -15.30
CA LYS A 22 -62.96 38.74 -13.90
C LYS A 22 -63.85 37.54 -13.51
N THR A 23 -63.50 36.31 -13.86
CA THR A 23 -64.34 35.14 -13.45
C THR A 23 -63.62 33.80 -13.31
N LEU A 24 -62.28 33.76 -13.24
CA LEU A 24 -61.53 32.48 -13.19
C LEU A 24 -60.48 32.41 -12.06
N LYS A 25 -60.88 32.75 -10.83
CA LYS A 25 -60.05 32.60 -9.60
C LYS A 25 -60.65 31.70 -8.51
N SER A 26 -61.81 31.10 -8.75
CA SER A 26 -62.58 30.40 -7.71
C SER A 26 -62.66 28.87 -7.86
N PHE A 27 -61.96 28.28 -8.84
CA PHE A 27 -62.08 26.84 -9.15
C PHE A 27 -60.79 26.01 -8.94
N LEU A 28 -59.71 26.64 -8.47
CA LEU A 28 -58.38 26.01 -8.28
C LEU A 28 -57.92 25.94 -6.82
N ILE A 29 -58.80 26.27 -5.86
CA ILE A 29 -58.50 26.30 -4.42
C ILE A 29 -59.29 25.22 -3.64
N ALA A 30 -60.27 24.56 -4.27
CA ALA A 30 -61.15 23.58 -3.64
C ALA A 30 -60.75 22.10 -3.87
N MET A 31 -59.48 21.81 -4.19
CA MET A 31 -58.97 20.44 -4.34
C MET A 31 -57.75 20.14 -3.46
N SER A 32 -57.63 20.87 -2.34
CA SER A 32 -56.51 20.77 -1.39
C SER A 32 -56.99 20.63 0.05
N LEU A 33 -57.97 19.76 0.34
CA LEU A 33 -58.33 19.42 1.72
C LEU A 33 -59.00 18.04 1.91
N VAL A 34 -58.36 16.96 1.43
CA VAL A 34 -58.58 15.61 1.96
C VAL A 34 -57.22 14.98 2.25
N VAL A 35 -56.61 15.40 3.37
CA VAL A 35 -55.46 14.71 3.94
C VAL A 35 -55.99 13.48 4.67
N THR A 36 -56.09 12.36 3.94
CA THR A 36 -56.29 11.06 4.57
C THR A 36 -55.04 10.77 5.39
N THR A 37 -55.13 10.86 6.72
CA THR A 37 -54.08 10.41 7.64
C THR A 37 -54.01 8.88 7.62
N THR A 38 -53.50 8.33 6.53
CA THR A 38 -53.00 6.96 6.50
C THR A 38 -51.77 6.94 7.38
N ILE A 39 -51.92 6.42 8.60
CA ILE A 39 -50.79 6.07 9.45
C ILE A 39 -50.06 4.93 8.75
N ILE A 40 -49.16 5.27 7.82
CA ILE A 40 -48.09 4.38 7.40
C ILE A 40 -47.16 4.30 8.62
N GLY A 41 -47.53 3.43 9.56
CA GLY A 41 -46.61 2.92 10.53
C GLY A 41 -45.51 2.25 9.73
N THR A 42 -44.37 2.94 9.60
CA THR A 42 -43.13 2.34 9.15
C THR A 42 -42.74 1.32 10.21
N PHE A 43 -43.28 0.12 10.09
CA PHE A 43 -42.68 -1.07 10.65
C PHE A 43 -41.31 -1.20 10.01
N GLN A 44 -40.33 -0.50 10.59
CA GLN A 44 -38.96 -0.95 10.55
C GLN A 44 -38.98 -2.35 11.16
N THR A 45 -39.02 -3.35 10.29
CA THR A 45 -38.63 -4.70 10.68
C THR A 45 -37.23 -4.57 11.24
N ALA A 46 -37.13 -4.66 12.56
CA ALA A 46 -35.87 -4.65 13.26
C ALA A 46 -35.16 -5.97 12.91
N TYR A 47 -34.47 -5.97 11.78
CA TYR A 47 -33.55 -7.05 11.41
C TYR A 47 -32.59 -7.21 12.57
N ALA A 48 -32.61 -8.40 13.19
CA ALA A 48 -31.77 -8.70 14.33
C ALA A 48 -30.31 -8.43 13.94
N ALA A 49 -29.64 -7.56 14.71
CA ALA A 49 -28.27 -7.15 14.41
C ALA A 49 -27.37 -8.39 14.31
N GLY A 50 -26.75 -8.56 13.14
CA GLY A 50 -25.90 -9.70 12.87
C GLY A 50 -24.72 -9.76 13.85
N THR A 51 -24.24 -10.96 14.14
CA THR A 51 -23.18 -11.17 15.14
C THR A 51 -21.83 -11.46 14.50
N VAL A 52 -20.80 -10.74 14.94
CA VAL A 52 -19.39 -11.02 14.67
C VAL A 52 -18.75 -11.61 15.92
N THR A 53 -18.06 -12.74 15.78
CA THR A 53 -17.39 -13.42 16.90
C THR A 53 -15.90 -13.54 16.64
N PHE A 54 -15.11 -12.92 17.51
CA PHE A 54 -13.66 -13.08 17.58
C PHE A 54 -13.29 -14.18 18.58
N ASN A 55 -12.42 -15.11 18.18
CA ASN A 55 -12.01 -16.24 19.00
C ASN A 55 -10.49 -16.27 19.18
N TYR A 56 -10.03 -16.06 20.41
CA TYR A 56 -8.60 -15.89 20.73
C TYR A 56 -7.90 -17.18 21.17
N LYS A 57 -8.56 -18.35 21.01
CA LYS A 57 -8.03 -19.65 21.43
C LYS A 57 -6.76 -20.08 20.70
N THR A 58 -6.74 -19.96 19.37
CA THR A 58 -5.63 -20.40 18.51
C THR A 58 -5.30 -19.29 17.52
N ALA A 59 -4.08 -18.76 17.59
CA ALA A 59 -3.64 -17.73 16.65
C ALA A 59 -3.44 -18.32 15.25
N THR A 60 -3.98 -17.67 14.23
CA THR A 60 -3.70 -17.95 12.81
C THR A 60 -2.30 -17.50 12.44
N ASN A 61 -1.88 -16.35 13.00
CA ASN A 61 -0.50 -15.86 12.95
C ASN A 61 -0.05 -15.48 14.36
N SER A 62 1.01 -16.11 14.86
CA SER A 62 1.56 -15.88 16.21
C SER A 62 2.61 -14.76 16.25
N SER A 63 3.05 -14.26 15.10
CA SER A 63 4.17 -13.33 14.95
C SER A 63 3.91 -12.25 13.87
N GLY A 64 2.70 -11.69 13.86
CA GLY A 64 2.30 -10.60 12.96
C GLY A 64 3.22 -9.40 13.10
N SER A 65 3.69 -8.88 11.97
CA SER A 65 4.78 -7.90 11.90
C SER A 65 4.25 -6.47 11.77
N PRO A 66 4.85 -5.47 12.47
CA PRO A 66 4.48 -4.07 12.28
C PRO A 66 4.84 -3.54 10.88
N LEU A 67 5.75 -4.20 10.14
CA LEU A 67 6.13 -3.78 8.78
C LEU A 67 5.05 -4.09 7.72
N LEU A 68 3.93 -4.72 8.10
CA LEU A 68 2.73 -4.79 7.26
C LEU A 68 2.09 -3.40 7.04
N PHE A 69 2.40 -2.43 7.90
CA PHE A 69 1.95 -1.04 7.78
C PHE A 69 2.97 -0.20 7.01
N GLY A 70 3.25 -0.55 5.76
CA GLY A 70 4.25 0.11 4.91
C GLY A 70 3.74 0.69 3.60
N GLY A 71 4.63 1.37 2.89
CA GLY A 71 4.43 1.93 1.53
C GLY A 71 5.63 1.72 0.61
N SER A 72 5.42 1.86 -0.69
CA SER A 72 6.48 1.88 -1.72
C SER A 72 6.64 3.26 -2.36
N ASN A 73 7.79 3.45 -3.03
CA ASN A 73 8.33 4.73 -3.52
C ASN A 73 8.57 5.77 -2.42
N GLU A 74 9.00 6.94 -2.86
CA GLU A 74 9.37 8.09 -2.06
C GLU A 74 8.55 9.32 -2.45
N PRO A 75 8.20 10.20 -1.49
CA PRO A 75 7.69 11.52 -1.84
C PRO A 75 8.76 12.32 -2.59
N SER A 76 8.32 13.17 -3.52
CA SER A 76 9.19 14.13 -4.23
C SER A 76 10.08 14.89 -3.24
N PRO A 77 11.38 15.12 -3.53
CA PRO A 77 12.35 15.62 -2.56
C PRO A 77 11.92 16.88 -1.79
N GLU A 78 11.28 17.82 -2.49
CA GLU A 78 10.74 19.08 -1.96
C GLU A 78 9.54 18.87 -1.00
N HIS A 79 8.80 17.78 -1.13
CA HIS A 79 7.64 17.44 -0.29
C HIS A 79 8.04 16.77 1.03
N ASN A 80 9.25 16.18 1.11
CA ASN A 80 9.69 15.31 2.21
C ASN A 80 9.47 15.91 3.61
N SER A 81 9.87 17.17 3.81
CA SER A 81 9.76 17.86 5.10
C SER A 81 8.32 17.96 5.64
N ASN A 82 7.31 17.93 4.75
CA ASN A 82 5.90 18.05 5.08
C ASN A 82 5.18 16.69 5.08
N VAL A 83 5.57 15.77 4.19
CA VAL A 83 4.95 14.45 4.03
C VAL A 83 5.35 13.48 5.15
N TYR A 84 6.65 13.38 5.49
CA TYR A 84 7.11 12.36 6.44
C TYR A 84 6.53 12.48 7.86
N PRO A 85 6.39 13.69 8.46
CA PRO A 85 5.68 13.85 9.73
C PRO A 85 4.22 13.37 9.67
N LYS A 86 3.58 13.46 8.49
CA LYS A 86 2.21 12.99 8.27
C LYS A 86 2.15 11.47 8.08
N LEU A 87 3.12 10.86 7.39
CA LEU A 87 3.27 9.40 7.33
C LEU A 87 3.50 8.80 8.72
N LYS A 88 4.31 9.46 9.57
CA LYS A 88 4.47 9.12 10.99
C LYS A 88 3.14 9.25 11.76
N GLY A 89 2.37 10.31 11.52
CA GLY A 89 1.04 10.51 12.10
C GLY A 89 -0.01 9.50 11.65
N ALA A 90 0.09 8.98 10.42
CA ALA A 90 -0.66 7.82 9.92
C ALA A 90 -0.07 6.46 10.39
N ALA A 91 1.00 6.50 11.17
CA ALA A 91 1.70 5.36 11.76
C ALA A 91 2.20 4.32 10.75
N PHE A 92 2.71 4.76 9.60
CA PHE A 92 3.55 3.90 8.75
C PHE A 92 4.82 3.46 9.49
N LYS A 93 5.30 2.26 9.19
CA LYS A 93 6.41 1.57 9.88
C LYS A 93 7.50 1.09 8.95
N TYR A 94 7.21 1.05 7.66
CA TYR A 94 8.05 0.50 6.62
C TYR A 94 7.91 1.34 5.34
N GLN A 95 9.03 1.53 4.64
CA GLN A 95 9.05 2.11 3.31
C GLN A 95 10.06 1.37 2.44
N ARG A 96 9.61 0.95 1.25
CA ARG A 96 10.46 0.63 0.10
C ARG A 96 10.62 1.90 -0.72
N GLY A 97 11.84 2.31 -1.06
CA GLY A 97 12.09 3.40 -1.99
C GLY A 97 13.22 3.06 -2.95
N THR A 98 13.27 3.75 -4.08
CA THR A 98 14.14 3.44 -5.22
C THR A 98 15.43 4.28 -5.18
N ILE A 99 16.51 3.77 -5.79
CA ILE A 99 17.63 4.61 -6.24
C ILE A 99 17.66 4.73 -7.77
N HIS A 100 17.38 5.94 -8.25
CA HIS A 100 17.55 6.34 -9.65
C HIS A 100 19.05 6.58 -9.95
N MET A 101 19.80 5.50 -10.20
CA MET A 101 21.26 5.60 -10.45
C MET A 101 21.61 6.39 -11.71
N ASP A 102 20.64 6.61 -12.60
CA ASP A 102 20.71 7.44 -13.78
C ASP A 102 20.63 8.95 -13.51
N THR A 103 20.13 9.36 -12.33
CA THR A 103 20.23 10.75 -11.84
C THR A 103 21.38 10.94 -10.85
N LEU A 104 21.83 9.89 -10.17
CA LEU A 104 22.88 9.93 -9.15
C LEU A 104 24.24 10.42 -9.70
N LEU A 105 24.65 9.90 -10.86
CA LEU A 105 25.91 10.26 -11.51
C LEU A 105 25.66 11.14 -12.74
N PRO A 106 26.61 12.02 -13.11
CA PRO A 106 26.47 12.85 -14.31
C PRO A 106 26.15 12.03 -15.57
N SER A 107 25.16 12.48 -16.34
CA SER A 107 24.70 11.79 -17.55
C SER A 107 25.61 12.02 -18.77
N ASN A 108 26.46 13.05 -18.72
CA ASN A 108 27.34 13.50 -19.81
C ASN A 108 28.77 12.93 -19.73
N ILE A 109 28.94 11.73 -19.18
CA ILE A 109 30.23 11.02 -19.08
C ILE A 109 30.17 9.66 -19.80
N THR A 110 31.33 9.10 -20.08
CA THR A 110 31.49 7.74 -20.60
C THR A 110 32.03 6.77 -19.54
N LEU A 111 31.99 5.47 -19.86
CA LEU A 111 32.67 4.44 -19.07
C LEU A 111 34.19 4.68 -18.98
N ALA A 112 34.81 5.29 -19.99
CA ALA A 112 36.23 5.63 -19.97
C ALA A 112 36.51 6.80 -19.02
N ASP A 113 35.63 7.82 -19.01
CA ASP A 113 35.73 8.96 -18.08
C ASP A 113 35.63 8.49 -16.62
N TYR A 114 34.71 7.56 -16.32
CA TYR A 114 34.63 6.95 -14.99
C TYR A 114 35.92 6.21 -14.64
N LYS A 115 36.43 5.34 -15.51
CA LYS A 115 37.66 4.56 -15.25
C LYS A 115 38.90 5.43 -15.05
N ASN A 116 39.00 6.53 -15.79
CA ASN A 116 40.12 7.48 -15.71
C ASN A 116 39.92 8.57 -14.64
N ASN A 117 38.82 8.52 -13.88
CA ASN A 117 38.40 9.53 -12.90
C ASN A 117 38.38 10.98 -13.45
N VAL A 118 37.94 11.15 -14.69
CA VAL A 118 37.81 12.47 -15.33
C VAL A 118 36.86 13.33 -14.50
N ASN A 119 37.25 14.57 -14.25
CA ASN A 119 36.52 15.54 -13.40
C ASN A 119 36.18 15.00 -11.99
N ASN A 120 36.98 14.08 -11.44
CA ASN A 120 36.79 13.45 -10.14
C ASN A 120 35.47 12.65 -9.99
N VAL A 121 34.91 12.15 -11.09
CA VAL A 121 33.58 11.50 -11.10
C VAL A 121 33.48 10.20 -10.28
N GLN A 122 34.59 9.61 -9.86
CA GLN A 122 34.59 8.48 -8.92
C GLN A 122 34.31 8.89 -7.47
N ASP A 123 34.46 10.17 -7.11
CA ASP A 123 34.27 10.66 -5.74
C ASP A 123 32.77 10.82 -5.42
N PRO A 124 32.21 10.03 -4.47
CA PRO A 124 30.80 10.10 -4.12
C PRO A 124 30.38 11.44 -3.50
N ASN A 125 31.31 12.34 -3.14
CA ASN A 125 30.95 13.69 -2.70
C ASN A 125 30.55 14.62 -3.87
N THR A 126 30.82 14.21 -5.12
CA THR A 126 30.45 14.96 -6.34
C THR A 126 29.12 14.53 -6.96
N TRP A 127 28.49 13.47 -6.43
CA TRP A 127 27.25 12.88 -6.95
C TRP A 127 25.99 13.57 -6.42
N ASP A 128 24.89 13.47 -7.15
CA ASP A 128 23.60 14.02 -6.73
C ASP A 128 22.82 13.03 -5.84
N TRP A 129 22.83 13.30 -4.54
CA TRP A 129 22.14 12.49 -3.54
C TRP A 129 20.69 12.91 -3.28
N THR A 130 20.14 13.84 -4.07
CA THR A 130 18.79 14.40 -3.85
C THR A 130 17.71 13.31 -3.82
N GLY A 131 17.77 12.36 -4.76
CA GLY A 131 16.87 11.19 -4.81
C GLY A 131 17.04 10.18 -3.67
N LEU A 132 18.02 10.32 -2.77
CA LEU A 132 18.19 9.46 -1.59
C LEU A 132 17.93 10.17 -0.25
N GLN A 133 17.56 11.45 -0.26
CA GLN A 133 17.20 12.18 0.95
C GLN A 133 16.01 11.55 1.69
N TRP A 134 15.14 10.83 0.97
CA TRP A 134 13.98 10.13 1.53
C TRP A 134 14.37 9.17 2.67
N VAL A 135 15.53 8.51 2.58
CA VAL A 135 16.06 7.59 3.62
C VAL A 135 16.27 8.32 4.94
N ASP A 136 16.82 9.54 4.89
CA ASP A 136 17.07 10.36 6.07
C ASP A 136 15.76 10.79 6.75
N PHE A 137 14.78 11.24 5.95
CA PHE A 137 13.47 11.63 6.47
C PHE A 137 12.68 10.43 7.02
N ALA A 138 12.77 9.25 6.39
CA ALA A 138 12.15 8.02 6.86
C ALA A 138 12.70 7.61 8.24
N LYS A 139 14.03 7.51 8.37
CA LYS A 139 14.67 7.14 9.65
C LYS A 139 14.43 8.18 10.75
N ALA A 140 14.49 9.48 10.44
CA ALA A 140 14.13 10.55 11.39
C ALA A 140 12.68 10.46 11.89
N ASN A 141 11.79 9.83 11.12
CA ASN A 141 10.39 9.61 11.48
C ASN A 141 10.08 8.22 12.06
N GLY A 142 11.11 7.38 12.24
CA GLY A 142 10.96 6.04 12.83
C GLY A 142 10.40 4.99 11.86
N ILE A 143 10.59 5.19 10.56
CA ILE A 143 10.18 4.29 9.48
C ILE A 143 11.37 3.39 9.11
N THR A 144 11.12 2.08 9.01
CA THR A 144 12.07 1.07 8.55
C THR A 144 12.27 1.19 7.05
N THR A 145 13.49 1.10 6.55
CA THR A 145 13.84 1.40 5.16
C THR A 145 14.31 0.19 4.38
N MET A 146 13.75 -0.01 3.18
CA MET A 146 14.28 -0.90 2.15
C MET A 146 14.67 -0.05 0.93
N LEU A 147 15.93 -0.16 0.50
CA LEU A 147 16.39 0.49 -0.73
C LEU A 147 16.33 -0.48 -1.90
N ASN A 148 15.49 -0.20 -2.88
CA ASN A 148 15.43 -0.91 -4.14
C ASN A 148 16.53 -0.43 -5.11
N MET A 149 17.24 -1.39 -5.74
CA MET A 149 18.41 -1.18 -6.60
C MET A 149 18.26 -1.95 -7.92
N PHE A 150 17.58 -1.35 -8.91
CA PHE A 150 17.42 -1.94 -10.25
C PHE A 150 17.98 -1.09 -11.40
N TYR A 151 18.18 0.21 -11.19
CA TYR A 151 18.79 1.09 -12.18
C TYR A 151 20.33 0.94 -12.22
N ALA A 152 20.91 1.35 -13.34
CA ALA A 152 22.33 1.58 -13.54
C ALA A 152 22.52 2.82 -14.43
N PRO A 153 23.63 3.58 -14.34
CA PRO A 153 23.83 4.75 -15.19
C PRO A 153 23.77 4.40 -16.69
N PRO A 154 23.06 5.15 -17.56
CA PRO A 154 22.88 4.79 -18.97
C PRO A 154 24.19 4.58 -19.74
N TRP A 155 25.24 5.36 -19.45
CA TRP A 155 26.57 5.21 -20.05
C TRP A 155 27.29 3.91 -19.64
N LEU A 156 26.87 3.25 -18.55
CA LEU A 156 27.39 1.97 -18.06
C LEU A 156 26.66 0.76 -18.66
N THR A 157 25.45 0.92 -19.19
CA THR A 157 24.66 -0.21 -19.71
C THR A 157 24.99 -0.54 -21.17
N TYR A 158 24.63 -1.76 -21.59
CA TYR A 158 24.66 -2.18 -23.00
C TYR A 158 23.60 -1.48 -23.84
N SER A 159 22.42 -1.23 -23.26
CA SER A 159 21.25 -0.70 -23.96
C SER A 159 21.24 0.83 -24.08
N GLY A 160 22.12 1.53 -23.36
CA GLY A 160 22.12 2.99 -23.28
C GLY A 160 20.93 3.57 -22.50
N ASN A 161 20.23 2.75 -21.71
CA ASN A 161 19.14 3.18 -20.84
C ASN A 161 19.37 2.74 -19.38
N ALA A 162 18.65 3.36 -18.45
CA ALA A 162 18.85 3.19 -17.02
C ALA A 162 18.50 1.78 -16.50
N LYS A 163 17.62 1.06 -17.19
CA LYS A 163 17.15 -0.30 -16.84
C LYS A 163 17.92 -1.38 -17.60
N GLY A 164 19.12 -1.05 -18.08
CA GLY A 164 19.95 -1.91 -18.91
C GLY A 164 20.92 -2.78 -18.13
N VAL A 165 21.30 -3.93 -18.71
CA VAL A 165 22.39 -4.75 -18.17
C VAL A 165 23.71 -3.94 -18.17
N PRO A 166 24.44 -3.84 -17.04
CA PRO A 166 25.78 -3.24 -16.99
C PRO A 166 26.79 -3.95 -17.90
N LYS A 167 27.61 -3.18 -18.63
CA LYS A 167 28.69 -3.73 -19.48
C LYS A 167 30.06 -3.81 -18.80
N ASP A 168 30.16 -3.29 -17.58
CA ASP A 168 31.33 -3.42 -16.73
C ASP A 168 30.91 -3.65 -15.28
N TRP A 169 31.07 -4.90 -14.83
CA TRP A 169 30.70 -5.29 -13.47
C TRP A 169 31.58 -4.64 -12.40
N SER A 170 32.85 -4.33 -12.69
CA SER A 170 33.74 -3.71 -11.71
C SER A 170 33.29 -2.28 -11.38
N VAL A 171 32.93 -1.51 -12.42
CA VAL A 171 32.38 -0.16 -12.27
C VAL A 171 30.99 -0.18 -11.61
N TYR A 172 30.12 -1.12 -12.00
CA TYR A 172 28.80 -1.28 -11.36
C TYR A 172 28.92 -1.58 -9.85
N GLN A 173 29.79 -2.51 -9.49
CA GLN A 173 30.03 -2.86 -8.09
C GLN A 173 30.69 -1.74 -7.30
N ASP A 174 31.58 -0.94 -7.92
CA ASP A 174 32.19 0.23 -7.27
C ASP A 174 31.15 1.31 -6.92
N ILE A 175 30.22 1.58 -7.84
CA ILE A 175 29.09 2.50 -7.60
C ILE A 175 28.23 2.02 -6.42
N ILE A 176 27.87 0.74 -6.39
CA ILE A 176 27.07 0.15 -5.30
C ILE A 176 27.82 0.19 -3.97
N LYS A 177 29.12 -0.13 -3.94
CA LYS A 177 29.93 -0.01 -2.71
C LYS A 177 29.91 1.42 -2.17
N LYS A 178 30.00 2.43 -3.02
CA LYS A 178 29.96 3.85 -2.62
C LYS A 178 28.58 4.27 -2.08
N ILE A 179 27.49 3.84 -2.72
CA ILE A 179 26.11 4.04 -2.20
C ILE A 179 25.96 3.41 -0.80
N ILE A 180 26.34 2.14 -0.65
CA ILE A 180 26.21 1.40 0.61
C ILE A 180 27.15 1.93 1.69
N THR A 181 28.33 2.44 1.33
CA THR A 181 29.24 3.09 2.28
C THR A 181 28.63 4.39 2.84
N LYS A 182 27.92 5.16 2.00
CA LYS A 182 27.29 6.43 2.41
C LYS A 182 25.98 6.24 3.18
N TYR A 183 25.12 5.33 2.75
CA TYR A 183 23.76 5.16 3.28
C TYR A 183 23.50 3.86 4.04
N GLY A 184 24.35 2.84 3.94
CA GLY A 184 24.09 1.49 4.46
C GLY A 184 23.96 1.36 5.98
N SER A 185 24.36 2.37 6.77
CA SER A 185 24.09 2.45 8.21
C SER A 185 22.67 2.94 8.53
N LYS A 186 21.97 3.50 7.54
CA LYS A 186 20.59 4.01 7.62
C LYS A 186 19.58 3.06 6.98
N LEU A 187 20.05 2.09 6.20
CA LEU A 187 19.23 1.08 5.52
C LEU A 187 19.05 -0.15 6.40
N ASP A 188 17.81 -0.63 6.51
CA ASP A 188 17.50 -1.88 7.21
C ASP A 188 17.52 -3.06 6.24
N TYR A 189 17.05 -2.83 5.00
CA TYR A 189 17.00 -3.78 3.89
C TYR A 189 17.54 -3.15 2.59
N VAL A 190 18.08 -3.99 1.69
CA VAL A 190 18.39 -3.65 0.29
C VAL A 190 17.86 -4.73 -0.62
N GLU A 191 17.25 -4.33 -1.72
CA GLU A 191 16.57 -5.17 -2.68
C GLU A 191 17.14 -4.95 -4.08
N PRO A 192 17.93 -5.90 -4.63
CA PRO A 192 18.37 -5.83 -6.02
C PRO A 192 17.21 -6.19 -6.96
N LEU A 193 17.15 -5.51 -8.10
CA LEU A 193 16.14 -5.67 -9.17
C LEU A 193 14.73 -5.16 -8.81
N ASN A 194 13.89 -5.03 -9.84
CA ASN A 194 12.47 -4.70 -9.76
C ASN A 194 11.83 -5.24 -11.05
N GLU A 195 10.83 -6.10 -10.95
CA GLU A 195 10.09 -6.71 -12.07
C GLU A 195 10.98 -7.21 -13.24
N PRO A 196 12.09 -7.95 -13.01
CA PRO A 196 13.07 -8.25 -14.06
C PRO A 196 12.51 -9.07 -15.24
N MET A 197 11.37 -9.73 -15.06
CA MET A 197 10.63 -10.47 -16.09
C MET A 197 9.56 -9.65 -16.82
N THR A 198 9.48 -8.34 -16.59
CA THR A 198 8.64 -7.40 -17.34
C THR A 198 9.44 -6.68 -18.42
N SER A 199 8.84 -6.54 -19.61
CA SER A 199 9.52 -6.18 -20.86
C SER A 199 10.24 -4.83 -20.85
N ASN A 200 9.82 -3.91 -19.98
CA ASN A 200 10.39 -2.56 -19.84
C ASN A 200 11.20 -2.35 -18.55
N MET A 201 11.39 -3.41 -17.75
CA MET A 201 12.02 -3.32 -16.42
C MET A 201 13.43 -3.90 -16.37
N LEU A 202 13.78 -4.80 -17.30
CA LEU A 202 15.16 -5.22 -17.56
C LEU A 202 15.45 -5.31 -19.07
N SER A 203 16.25 -4.36 -19.57
CA SER A 203 16.66 -4.26 -20.98
C SER A 203 17.96 -5.02 -21.25
N ARG A 204 17.86 -6.09 -22.07
CA ARG A 204 19.00 -6.87 -22.56
C ARG A 204 19.57 -6.41 -23.90
N SER A 205 19.06 -5.32 -24.47
CA SER A 205 19.50 -4.84 -25.79
C SER A 205 21.01 -4.61 -25.83
N GLY A 206 21.69 -5.15 -26.85
CA GLY A 206 23.14 -5.09 -27.00
C GLY A 206 23.96 -5.96 -26.02
N SER A 207 23.33 -6.60 -25.02
CA SER A 207 24.02 -7.43 -24.02
C SER A 207 24.24 -8.87 -24.50
N PRO A 208 25.22 -9.62 -23.93
CA PRO A 208 25.47 -11.01 -24.30
C PRO A 208 24.43 -12.01 -23.75
N TYR A 209 23.48 -11.56 -22.93
CA TYR A 209 22.52 -12.44 -22.25
C TYR A 209 21.39 -12.88 -23.17
N THR A 210 21.17 -14.19 -23.30
CA THR A 210 20.11 -14.78 -24.12
C THR A 210 18.72 -14.79 -23.45
N SER A 211 18.65 -14.76 -22.11
CA SER A 211 17.40 -14.72 -21.34
C SER A 211 17.40 -13.64 -20.24
N GLN A 212 16.21 -13.16 -19.84
CA GLN A 212 16.07 -12.20 -18.73
C GLN A 212 16.49 -12.84 -17.39
N GLN A 213 16.14 -14.10 -17.15
CA GLN A 213 16.50 -14.83 -15.93
C GLN A 213 18.02 -14.90 -15.72
N THR A 214 18.80 -15.15 -16.78
CA THR A 214 20.27 -15.19 -16.66
C THR A 214 20.86 -13.80 -16.38
N ALA A 215 20.32 -12.75 -17.02
CA ALA A 215 20.75 -11.37 -16.79
C ALA A 215 20.41 -10.92 -15.35
N ALA A 216 19.17 -11.16 -14.90
CA ALA A 216 18.70 -10.87 -13.55
C ALA A 216 19.57 -11.57 -12.50
N LYS A 217 19.83 -12.87 -12.67
CA LYS A 217 20.69 -13.65 -11.77
C LYS A 217 22.09 -13.06 -11.62
N ASP A 218 22.71 -12.58 -12.71
CA ASP A 218 24.03 -11.95 -12.64
C ASP A 218 23.98 -10.55 -12.03
N ILE A 219 22.99 -9.71 -12.37
CA ILE A 219 22.80 -8.40 -11.73
C ILE A 219 22.63 -8.57 -10.22
N TYR A 220 21.75 -9.47 -9.77
CA TYR A 220 21.56 -9.79 -8.36
C TYR A 220 22.89 -10.22 -7.72
N TYR A 221 23.60 -11.18 -8.32
CA TYR A 221 24.89 -11.65 -7.82
C TYR A 221 25.91 -10.50 -7.65
N TYR A 222 26.15 -9.69 -8.68
CA TYR A 222 27.12 -8.61 -8.59
C TYR A 222 26.70 -7.52 -7.60
N THR A 223 25.41 -7.18 -7.51
CA THR A 223 24.89 -6.23 -6.52
C THR A 223 25.10 -6.74 -5.10
N VAL A 224 24.71 -7.97 -4.79
CA VAL A 224 24.88 -8.52 -3.43
C VAL A 224 26.34 -8.64 -3.03
N LYS A 225 27.22 -9.09 -3.94
CA LYS A 225 28.67 -9.15 -3.63
C LYS A 225 29.29 -7.75 -3.46
N ALA A 226 28.76 -6.72 -4.11
CA ALA A 226 29.17 -5.34 -3.86
C ALA A 226 28.73 -4.85 -2.47
N ILE A 227 27.47 -5.08 -2.10
CA ILE A 227 26.94 -4.76 -0.77
C ILE A 227 27.78 -5.45 0.31
N ARG A 228 27.99 -6.77 0.20
CA ARG A 228 28.68 -7.59 1.19
C ARG A 228 30.17 -7.29 1.34
N ALA A 229 30.80 -6.67 0.33
CA ALA A 229 32.19 -6.21 0.42
C ALA A 229 32.37 -5.00 1.36
N VAL A 230 31.31 -4.26 1.68
CA VAL A 230 31.36 -3.06 2.54
C VAL A 230 30.34 -3.06 3.70
N ASN A 231 29.31 -3.91 3.65
CA ASN A 231 28.28 -4.00 4.69
C ASN A 231 27.74 -5.44 4.84
N THR A 232 27.99 -6.02 6.01
CA THR A 232 27.59 -7.39 6.38
C THR A 232 26.29 -7.44 7.21
N THR A 233 25.75 -6.29 7.63
CA THR A 233 24.62 -6.22 8.59
C THR A 233 23.29 -5.90 7.93
N VAL A 234 23.29 -5.09 6.87
CA VAL A 234 22.08 -4.76 6.09
C VAL A 234 21.49 -6.04 5.49
N GLN A 235 20.18 -6.22 5.63
CA GLN A 235 19.51 -7.41 5.11
C GLN A 235 19.40 -7.30 3.59
N VAL A 236 19.72 -8.36 2.86
CA VAL A 236 19.64 -8.38 1.39
C VAL A 236 18.76 -9.53 0.93
N GLY A 237 17.88 -9.27 -0.03
CA GLY A 237 16.86 -10.19 -0.52
C GLY A 237 16.20 -9.60 -1.76
N GLY A 238 15.26 -10.30 -2.38
CA GLY A 238 14.68 -9.83 -3.64
C GLY A 238 13.69 -10.79 -4.28
N ASP A 239 13.28 -10.56 -5.53
CA ASP A 239 13.81 -9.58 -6.50
C ASP A 239 12.75 -8.58 -7.03
N GLY A 240 11.65 -8.43 -6.30
CA GLY A 240 10.57 -7.50 -6.65
C GLY A 240 9.85 -7.88 -7.94
N ASP A 241 9.76 -9.17 -8.29
CA ASP A 241 9.13 -9.62 -9.53
C ASP A 241 7.59 -9.41 -9.52
N ASP A 242 6.95 -9.17 -10.67
CA ASP A 242 5.49 -9.08 -10.79
C ASP A 242 4.83 -10.41 -11.17
N LYS A 243 5.62 -11.46 -11.40
CA LYS A 243 5.14 -12.81 -11.73
C LYS A 243 4.91 -13.64 -10.46
N GLN A 244 3.72 -14.20 -10.29
CA GLN A 244 3.38 -15.08 -9.16
C GLN A 244 3.07 -16.51 -9.61
N GLY A 245 3.53 -17.48 -8.81
CA GLY A 245 3.41 -18.91 -9.11
C GLY A 245 4.58 -19.46 -9.91
N GLY A 246 4.72 -20.79 -9.93
CA GLY A 246 5.89 -21.46 -10.50
C GLY A 246 7.17 -21.01 -9.82
N ASP A 247 8.09 -20.43 -10.59
CA ASP A 247 9.35 -19.87 -10.12
C ASP A 247 9.29 -18.40 -9.67
N PHE A 248 8.11 -17.75 -9.72
CA PHE A 248 7.96 -16.32 -9.43
C PHE A 248 8.93 -15.46 -10.28
N GLY A 249 8.90 -15.67 -11.60
CA GLY A 249 9.72 -14.94 -12.55
C GLY A 249 11.21 -15.32 -12.47
N ALA A 250 12.08 -14.36 -12.18
CA ALA A 250 13.52 -14.63 -12.04
C ALA A 250 13.91 -15.15 -10.63
N LEU A 251 13.08 -14.92 -9.61
CA LEU A 251 13.36 -15.26 -8.21
C LEU A 251 13.76 -16.72 -8.00
N GLY A 252 13.01 -17.69 -8.55
CA GLY A 252 13.33 -19.11 -8.43
C GLY A 252 14.69 -19.48 -9.03
N THR A 253 15.15 -18.74 -10.05
CA THR A 253 16.49 -18.89 -10.64
C THR A 253 17.57 -18.31 -9.73
N ILE A 254 17.29 -17.20 -9.02
CA ILE A 254 18.19 -16.57 -8.06
C ILE A 254 18.34 -17.42 -6.79
N LEU A 255 17.24 -17.92 -6.23
CA LEU A 255 17.23 -18.75 -5.01
C LEU A 255 18.10 -20.01 -5.14
N ARG A 256 18.20 -20.54 -6.37
CA ARG A 256 18.98 -21.73 -6.75
C ARG A 256 20.37 -21.42 -7.31
N ASP A 257 20.84 -20.17 -7.28
CA ASP A 257 22.20 -19.83 -7.69
C ASP A 257 23.23 -20.28 -6.64
N THR A 258 24.07 -21.25 -7.01
CA THR A 258 25.10 -21.82 -6.14
C THR A 258 26.21 -20.84 -5.76
N ARG A 259 26.27 -19.66 -6.39
CA ARG A 259 27.18 -18.55 -6.03
C ARG A 259 26.67 -17.71 -4.83
N LEU A 260 25.42 -17.91 -4.42
CA LEU A 260 24.75 -17.14 -3.36
C LEU A 260 24.57 -17.99 -2.09
N SER A 261 25.17 -17.53 -1.00
CA SER A 261 25.06 -18.12 0.34
C SER A 261 23.77 -17.69 1.06
N SER A 262 23.58 -18.12 2.32
CA SER A 262 22.47 -17.69 3.18
C SER A 262 22.56 -16.22 3.61
N THR A 263 23.74 -15.61 3.62
CA THR A 263 23.90 -14.17 3.91
C THR A 263 23.70 -13.29 2.67
N ASP A 264 23.65 -13.90 1.47
CA ASP A 264 23.37 -13.21 0.21
C ASP A 264 21.87 -13.15 -0.15
N ILE A 265 21.03 -13.98 0.50
CA ILE A 265 19.57 -13.97 0.35
C ILE A 265 18.92 -14.24 1.72
N GLN A 266 18.38 -13.19 2.34
CA GLN A 266 17.84 -13.15 3.71
C GLN A 266 16.35 -12.80 3.76
N PHE A 267 15.75 -12.41 2.64
CA PHE A 267 14.30 -12.31 2.44
C PHE A 267 13.99 -12.53 0.95
N VAL A 268 12.72 -12.67 0.63
CA VAL A 268 12.21 -12.60 -0.74
C VAL A 268 11.12 -11.54 -0.88
N SER A 269 10.97 -11.00 -2.08
CA SER A 269 10.02 -9.94 -2.39
C SER A 269 9.47 -10.05 -3.81
N TYR A 270 8.24 -9.60 -4.00
CA TYR A 270 7.50 -9.59 -5.25
C TYR A 270 6.18 -8.80 -5.11
N HIS A 271 5.68 -8.29 -6.24
CA HIS A 271 4.54 -7.39 -6.29
C HIS A 271 3.19 -8.13 -6.28
N ALA A 272 2.12 -7.45 -5.83
CA ALA A 272 0.76 -7.98 -5.84
C ALA A 272 -0.31 -6.90 -6.13
N TYR A 273 -0.58 -6.67 -7.41
CA TYR A 273 -1.64 -5.77 -7.87
C TYR A 273 -2.92 -6.55 -8.22
N SER A 274 -4.01 -6.30 -7.47
CA SER A 274 -5.33 -6.94 -7.67
C SER A 274 -6.39 -6.34 -6.73
N SER A 275 -7.68 -6.57 -7.01
CA SER A 275 -8.77 -6.39 -6.05
C SER A 275 -8.68 -7.31 -4.81
N ASP A 276 -7.91 -8.40 -4.88
CA ASP A 276 -7.46 -9.15 -3.70
C ASP A 276 -5.93 -9.39 -3.75
N PRO A 277 -5.13 -8.43 -3.25
CA PRO A 277 -3.66 -8.55 -3.27
C PRO A 277 -3.15 -9.78 -2.51
N VAL A 278 -3.84 -10.20 -1.43
CA VAL A 278 -3.39 -11.33 -0.61
C VAL A 278 -3.58 -12.67 -1.33
N ALA A 279 -4.71 -12.83 -2.03
CA ALA A 279 -4.92 -13.98 -2.91
C ALA A 279 -3.95 -13.96 -4.11
N LYS A 280 -3.79 -12.80 -4.76
CA LYS A 280 -2.84 -12.58 -5.87
C LYS A 280 -1.39 -12.89 -5.48
N SER A 281 -1.01 -12.64 -4.24
CA SER A 281 0.33 -12.89 -3.71
C SER A 281 0.74 -14.37 -3.65
N GLN A 282 -0.20 -15.32 -3.73
CA GLN A 282 0.09 -16.78 -3.71
C GLN A 282 1.10 -17.21 -2.63
N ILE A 283 1.00 -16.68 -1.40
CA ILE A 283 1.97 -16.88 -0.29
C ILE A 283 2.32 -18.36 -0.06
N GLY A 284 1.36 -19.29 -0.20
CA GLY A 284 1.60 -20.73 -0.08
C GLY A 284 2.50 -21.32 -1.16
N ALA A 285 2.41 -20.82 -2.41
CA ALA A 285 3.28 -21.23 -3.50
C ALA A 285 4.71 -20.69 -3.29
N MET A 286 4.87 -19.46 -2.76
CA MET A 286 6.19 -18.94 -2.40
C MET A 286 6.85 -19.77 -1.30
N ASN A 287 6.14 -20.12 -0.23
CA ASN A 287 6.68 -21.01 0.82
C ASN A 287 7.11 -22.38 0.26
N THR A 288 6.40 -22.90 -0.74
CA THR A 288 6.78 -24.13 -1.46
C THR A 288 8.07 -23.93 -2.27
N LEU A 289 8.20 -22.83 -3.03
CA LEU A 289 9.42 -22.49 -3.77
C LEU A 289 10.63 -22.31 -2.85
N LEU A 290 10.46 -21.59 -1.74
CA LEU A 290 11.48 -21.43 -0.70
C LEU A 290 11.92 -22.78 -0.14
N SER A 291 10.98 -23.68 0.15
CA SER A 291 11.30 -25.04 0.64
C SER A 291 12.07 -25.85 -0.41
N ASN A 292 11.61 -25.87 -1.65
CA ASN A 292 12.21 -26.62 -2.76
C ASN A 292 13.58 -26.07 -3.21
N SER A 293 13.90 -24.82 -2.90
CA SER A 293 15.20 -24.19 -3.19
C SER A 293 16.20 -24.26 -2.02
N GLY A 294 15.85 -24.91 -0.89
CA GLY A 294 16.70 -24.97 0.29
C GLY A 294 16.75 -23.64 1.08
N ARG A 295 15.75 -22.79 0.90
CA ARG A 295 15.59 -21.45 1.48
C ARG A 295 14.35 -21.34 2.39
N ALA A 296 13.93 -22.46 2.99
CA ALA A 296 12.74 -22.55 3.80
C ALA A 296 12.75 -21.52 4.96
N GLY A 297 11.61 -20.86 5.19
CA GLY A 297 11.45 -19.91 6.29
C GLY A 297 12.05 -18.52 6.07
N LEU A 298 12.55 -18.18 4.87
CA LEU A 298 12.89 -16.79 4.55
C LEU A 298 11.66 -15.88 4.69
N PRO A 299 11.80 -14.68 5.31
CA PRO A 299 10.78 -13.64 5.32
C PRO A 299 10.30 -13.28 3.92
N ILE A 300 8.98 -13.16 3.75
CA ILE A 300 8.36 -12.66 2.51
C ILE A 300 7.97 -11.19 2.70
N PHE A 301 8.35 -10.33 1.76
CA PHE A 301 7.82 -8.98 1.60
C PHE A 301 6.89 -8.96 0.39
N ILE A 302 5.73 -8.31 0.53
CA ILE A 302 4.98 -7.84 -0.63
C ILE A 302 5.35 -6.38 -0.80
N ASP A 303 6.46 -6.15 -1.51
CA ASP A 303 7.18 -4.88 -1.59
C ASP A 303 6.43 -3.83 -2.44
N GLU A 304 5.51 -4.25 -3.31
CA GLU A 304 4.46 -3.38 -3.85
C GLU A 304 3.09 -4.06 -3.87
N TRP A 305 2.05 -3.39 -3.39
CA TRP A 305 0.66 -3.80 -3.58
C TRP A 305 -0.30 -2.61 -3.67
N ASN A 306 -1.30 -2.72 -4.55
CA ASN A 306 -2.51 -1.88 -4.56
C ASN A 306 -3.60 -2.60 -5.38
N TYR A 307 -4.76 -2.00 -5.54
CA TYR A 307 -5.87 -2.51 -6.36
C TYR A 307 -5.47 -2.68 -7.83
N THR A 308 -4.64 -1.76 -8.33
CA THR A 308 -4.10 -1.74 -9.69
C THR A 308 -2.72 -1.08 -9.70
N TYR A 309 -1.92 -1.36 -10.74
CA TYR A 309 -0.68 -0.65 -11.06
C TYR A 309 -0.92 0.54 -12.01
N VAL A 310 -2.15 0.70 -12.53
CA VAL A 310 -2.49 1.70 -13.53
C VAL A 310 -2.61 3.09 -12.89
N GLY A 311 -1.64 3.94 -13.21
CA GLY A 311 -1.52 5.29 -12.65
C GLY A 311 -2.77 6.15 -12.78
N ASP A 312 -3.42 6.25 -13.95
CA ASP A 312 -4.57 7.14 -14.17
C ASP A 312 -5.93 6.45 -13.98
N THR A 313 -6.11 5.78 -12.84
CA THR A 313 -7.34 5.06 -12.49
C THR A 313 -8.40 5.94 -11.85
N THR A 314 -9.67 5.65 -12.15
CA THR A 314 -10.86 6.24 -11.52
C THR A 314 -11.59 5.26 -10.59
N ASP A 315 -11.01 4.08 -10.33
CA ASP A 315 -11.66 3.05 -9.51
C ASP A 315 -11.89 3.56 -8.06
N PRO A 316 -13.11 3.40 -7.50
CA PRO A 316 -13.43 3.92 -6.18
C PRO A 316 -12.63 3.29 -5.03
N HIS A 317 -12.01 2.13 -5.21
CA HIS A 317 -11.09 1.52 -4.24
C HIS A 317 -9.70 2.19 -4.25
N VAL A 318 -9.43 3.08 -5.20
CA VAL A 318 -8.20 3.89 -5.28
C VAL A 318 -8.47 5.38 -5.02
N VAL A 319 -9.53 5.95 -5.60
CA VAL A 319 -9.81 7.40 -5.51
C VAL A 319 -11.11 7.76 -4.76
N GLY A 320 -11.90 6.77 -4.36
CA GLY A 320 -13.24 6.96 -3.81
C GLY A 320 -13.39 6.68 -2.32
N ASN A 321 -14.63 6.47 -1.88
CA ASN A 321 -14.95 6.18 -0.48
C ASN A 321 -14.47 4.79 -0.05
N GLN A 322 -14.40 3.85 -0.98
CA GLN A 322 -13.97 2.47 -0.80
C GLN A 322 -12.45 2.31 -0.62
N ALA A 323 -11.65 3.38 -0.79
CA ALA A 323 -10.21 3.29 -0.66
C ALA A 323 -9.75 2.92 0.76
N ALA A 324 -10.47 3.34 1.79
CA ALA A 324 -10.19 2.95 3.17
C ALA A 324 -10.57 1.48 3.46
N THR A 325 -11.68 0.99 2.90
CA THR A 325 -12.17 -0.38 3.11
C THR A 325 -11.35 -1.42 2.35
N PHE A 326 -10.92 -1.11 1.12
CA PHE A 326 -9.97 -1.93 0.36
C PHE A 326 -8.64 -2.11 1.11
N VAL A 327 -8.04 -1.01 1.56
CA VAL A 327 -6.78 -1.04 2.33
C VAL A 327 -6.96 -1.77 3.66
N GLY A 328 -8.03 -1.48 4.40
CA GLY A 328 -8.35 -2.17 5.66
C GLY A 328 -8.50 -3.69 5.49
N THR A 329 -9.28 -4.11 4.50
CA THR A 329 -9.47 -5.53 4.13
C THR A 329 -8.15 -6.21 3.81
N THR A 330 -7.32 -5.57 2.97
CA THR A 330 -6.05 -6.14 2.52
C THR A 330 -5.06 -6.27 3.68
N LEU A 331 -4.91 -5.24 4.51
CA LEU A 331 -4.07 -5.28 5.71
C LEU A 331 -4.54 -6.38 6.68
N MET A 332 -5.85 -6.48 6.94
CA MET A 332 -6.43 -7.51 7.80
C MET A 332 -6.19 -8.93 7.26
N LYS A 333 -6.27 -9.14 5.94
CA LYS A 333 -5.92 -10.42 5.29
C LYS A 333 -4.42 -10.73 5.40
N PHE A 334 -3.53 -9.73 5.27
CA PHE A 334 -2.09 -9.90 5.47
C PHE A 334 -1.71 -10.22 6.92
N MET A 335 -2.42 -9.66 7.91
CA MET A 335 -2.21 -10.00 9.33
C MET A 335 -2.31 -11.51 9.59
N LEU A 336 -3.14 -12.23 8.83
CA LEU A 336 -3.34 -13.68 8.94
C LEU A 336 -2.25 -14.53 8.26
N GLN A 337 -1.26 -13.93 7.57
CA GLN A 337 -0.21 -14.65 6.83
C GLN A 337 1.10 -14.76 7.65
N PRO A 338 1.49 -15.94 8.18
CA PRO A 338 2.64 -16.04 9.08
C PRO A 338 4.00 -15.72 8.44
N SER A 339 4.19 -16.05 7.16
CA SER A 339 5.45 -15.82 6.44
C SER A 339 5.64 -14.36 5.96
N VAL A 340 4.58 -13.55 5.96
CA VAL A 340 4.65 -12.17 5.43
C VAL A 340 5.21 -11.25 6.52
N LYS A 341 6.43 -10.78 6.29
CA LYS A 341 7.18 -9.91 7.18
C LYS A 341 6.86 -8.44 6.96
N GLY A 342 6.61 -8.01 5.73
CA GLY A 342 6.28 -6.64 5.39
C GLY A 342 5.38 -6.54 4.17
N ALA A 343 4.64 -5.44 4.08
CA ALA A 343 3.77 -5.14 2.95
C ALA A 343 3.81 -3.63 2.68
N ALA A 344 4.16 -3.24 1.46
CA ALA A 344 4.33 -1.85 1.04
C ALA A 344 3.27 -1.45 0.01
N PHE A 345 2.37 -0.55 0.43
CA PHE A 345 1.31 -0.02 -0.42
C PHE A 345 1.87 0.93 -1.49
N MET A 346 1.56 0.65 -2.76
CA MET A 346 1.87 1.51 -3.90
C MET A 346 0.87 2.66 -3.96
N SER A 347 1.22 3.93 -3.70
CA SER A 347 2.58 4.48 -3.55
C SER A 347 2.60 5.72 -2.66
N PHE A 348 3.75 6.02 -2.06
CA PHE A 348 4.04 7.26 -1.31
C PHE A 348 4.29 8.48 -2.23
N LEU A 349 3.82 8.43 -3.47
CA LEU A 349 3.89 9.51 -4.45
C LEU A 349 2.65 10.43 -4.36
N PRO A 350 2.70 11.67 -4.90
CA PRO A 350 1.57 12.59 -4.95
C PRO A 350 0.54 12.22 -6.04
N THR A 351 -0.72 12.67 -5.90
CA THR A 351 -1.83 12.33 -6.81
C THR A 351 -2.25 13.44 -7.81
N ASN A 352 -1.66 14.63 -7.69
CA ASN A 352 -2.12 15.84 -8.38
C ASN A 352 -1.00 16.76 -8.89
N VAL A 353 0.27 16.36 -8.78
CA VAL A 353 1.41 17.10 -9.35
C VAL A 353 2.27 16.18 -10.19
N VAL A 354 3.08 16.79 -11.06
CA VAL A 354 4.00 16.08 -11.95
C VAL A 354 5.19 15.55 -11.14
N LEU A 355 5.52 14.27 -11.31
CA LEU A 355 6.63 13.63 -10.60
C LEU A 355 7.99 14.15 -11.08
N SER A 356 8.92 14.29 -10.12
CA SER A 356 10.29 14.76 -10.34
C SER A 356 11.15 13.71 -11.06
N PRO A 357 12.35 14.07 -11.53
CA PRO A 357 13.30 13.10 -12.12
C PRO A 357 13.77 12.00 -11.16
N TYR A 358 13.57 12.16 -9.85
CA TYR A 358 14.05 11.24 -8.81
C TYR A 358 12.99 10.22 -8.36
N GLU A 359 11.85 10.15 -9.06
CA GLU A 359 10.70 9.29 -8.76
C GLU A 359 10.39 8.40 -9.97
N ASP A 360 9.79 7.23 -9.73
CA ASP A 360 9.31 6.36 -10.80
C ASP A 360 8.16 7.00 -11.61
N CYS A 361 8.24 6.92 -12.94
CA CYS A 361 7.40 7.67 -13.89
C CYS A 361 7.64 9.20 -13.83
N PRO A 362 8.87 9.68 -14.09
CA PRO A 362 9.13 11.12 -14.14
C PRO A 362 8.30 11.78 -15.25
N SER A 363 7.84 13.01 -15.01
CA SER A 363 6.85 13.72 -15.86
C SER A 363 5.41 13.17 -15.87
N CYS A 364 5.10 12.11 -15.09
CA CYS A 364 3.73 11.59 -14.97
C CYS A 364 2.94 12.32 -13.85
N VAL A 365 1.61 12.23 -13.89
CA VAL A 365 0.73 12.45 -12.71
C VAL A 365 -0.01 11.15 -12.47
N ILE A 366 0.08 10.58 -11.28
CA ILE A 366 -0.61 9.33 -10.93
C ILE A 366 -1.83 9.60 -10.03
N LYS A 367 -2.73 8.63 -9.89
CA LYS A 367 -3.91 8.66 -9.01
C LYS A 367 -3.83 7.67 -7.86
N GLN A 368 -2.95 6.67 -7.97
CA GLN A 368 -2.67 5.65 -6.95
C GLN A 368 -1.72 6.10 -5.82
N GLY A 369 -1.37 7.40 -5.78
CA GLY A 369 -0.54 7.99 -4.74
C GLY A 369 -1.24 8.18 -3.39
N LEU A 370 -0.48 8.51 -2.35
CA LEU A 370 -0.95 8.57 -0.96
C LEU A 370 -1.33 9.98 -0.47
N TYR A 371 -1.04 11.03 -1.24
CA TYR A 371 -1.33 12.42 -0.84
C TYR A 371 -1.58 13.33 -2.04
N THR A 372 -2.26 14.45 -1.80
CA THR A 372 -2.25 15.61 -2.71
C THR A 372 -1.27 16.66 -2.20
N TRP A 373 -0.60 17.37 -3.11
CA TRP A 373 0.24 18.54 -2.80
C TRP A 373 -0.48 19.83 -3.23
N ASN A 374 -0.74 20.72 -2.29
CA ASN A 374 -1.38 22.01 -2.54
C ASN A 374 -0.77 23.07 -1.62
N ASN A 375 -0.42 24.25 -2.14
CA ASN A 375 0.11 25.39 -1.35
C ASN A 375 1.22 24.97 -0.36
N ASN A 376 2.23 24.27 -0.87
CA ASN A 376 3.37 23.72 -0.11
C ASN A 376 2.98 22.80 1.07
N THR A 377 1.82 22.15 0.99
CA THR A 377 1.26 21.29 2.03
C THR A 377 0.71 20.00 1.46
N ALA A 378 1.10 18.87 2.05
CA ALA A 378 0.55 17.56 1.73
C ALA A 378 -0.76 17.27 2.47
N THR A 379 -1.79 16.79 1.78
CA THR A 379 -3.00 16.23 2.40
C THR A 379 -3.07 14.74 2.07
N LEU A 380 -2.96 13.89 3.09
CA LEU A 380 -3.01 12.44 2.92
C LEU A 380 -4.39 11.98 2.42
N MET A 381 -4.39 10.98 1.54
CA MET A 381 -5.59 10.35 0.99
C MET A 381 -6.25 9.40 2.01
N SER A 382 -7.51 9.03 1.76
CA SER A 382 -8.36 8.25 2.67
C SER A 382 -7.83 6.85 3.00
N GLN A 383 -7.04 6.25 2.12
CA GLN A 383 -6.27 5.02 2.35
C GLN A 383 -5.53 5.05 3.70
N THR A 384 -4.93 6.19 4.03
CA THR A 384 -4.10 6.35 5.24
C THR A 384 -4.88 6.26 6.55
N ASN A 385 -6.20 6.41 6.50
CA ASN A 385 -7.06 6.29 7.67
C ASN A 385 -7.14 4.84 8.16
N ALA A 386 -7.13 3.86 7.25
CA ALA A 386 -7.09 2.44 7.60
C ALA A 386 -5.73 2.05 8.22
N PHE A 387 -4.62 2.56 7.67
CA PHE A 387 -3.29 2.42 8.28
C PHE A 387 -3.27 3.02 9.70
N ARG A 388 -3.78 4.25 9.88
CA ARG A 388 -3.81 4.92 11.19
C ARG A 388 -4.63 4.15 12.21
N LEU A 389 -5.81 3.65 11.83
CA LEU A 389 -6.67 2.84 12.68
C LEU A 389 -5.98 1.57 13.15
N LEU A 390 -5.45 0.76 12.23
CA LEU A 390 -4.85 -0.54 12.55
C LEU A 390 -3.49 -0.38 13.25
N SER A 391 -2.61 0.45 12.70
CA SER A 391 -1.25 0.63 13.22
C SER A 391 -1.21 1.41 14.54
N SER A 392 -1.97 2.52 14.64
CA SER A 392 -1.93 3.43 15.79
C SER A 392 -3.04 3.14 16.81
N SER A 393 -4.30 3.26 16.43
CA SER A 393 -5.42 3.20 17.37
C SER A 393 -5.61 1.80 17.98
N MET A 394 -5.45 0.75 17.18
CA MET A 394 -5.38 -0.65 17.65
C MET A 394 -3.97 -1.05 18.15
N LYS A 395 -2.99 -0.16 18.00
CA LYS A 395 -1.57 -0.30 18.39
C LYS A 395 -0.85 -1.49 17.73
N LEU A 396 -1.32 -2.00 16.59
CA LEU A 396 -0.69 -3.14 15.91
C LEU A 396 0.68 -2.78 15.30
N GLY A 397 0.94 -1.50 15.05
CA GLY A 397 2.24 -0.99 14.61
C GLY A 397 3.19 -0.65 15.77
N ALA A 398 2.84 -0.95 17.02
CA ALA A 398 3.69 -0.73 18.19
C ALA A 398 4.68 -1.89 18.44
N GLY A 399 4.53 -3.03 17.75
CA GLY A 399 5.40 -4.20 17.88
C GLY A 399 4.76 -5.44 17.28
N THR A 400 5.36 -6.61 17.51
CA THR A 400 4.80 -7.89 17.09
C THR A 400 3.45 -8.15 17.75
N PHE A 401 2.47 -8.64 16.98
CA PHE A 401 1.12 -8.95 17.44
C PHE A 401 0.70 -10.38 17.04
N LYS A 402 -0.37 -10.89 17.63
CA LYS A 402 -1.02 -12.15 17.21
C LYS A 402 -2.28 -11.82 16.43
N ALA A 403 -2.60 -12.60 15.39
CA ALA A 403 -3.82 -12.44 14.59
C ALA A 403 -4.63 -13.75 14.54
N TYR A 404 -5.96 -13.60 14.45
CA TYR A 404 -6.96 -14.64 14.63
C TYR A 404 -8.08 -14.46 13.60
N THR A 405 -8.55 -15.55 13.00
CA THR A 405 -9.78 -15.53 12.20
C THR A 405 -11.01 -15.22 13.07
N ALA A 406 -12.01 -14.58 12.45
CA ALA A 406 -13.30 -14.28 13.08
C ALA A 406 -14.44 -14.98 12.33
N THR A 407 -15.54 -15.25 13.02
CA THR A 407 -16.78 -15.77 12.43
C THR A 407 -17.77 -14.62 12.28
N TYR A 408 -18.19 -14.31 11.05
CA TYR A 408 -19.02 -13.13 10.77
C TYR A 408 -20.12 -13.32 9.71
N ALA A 409 -20.25 -14.50 9.09
CA ALA A 409 -21.43 -14.94 8.31
C ALA A 409 -22.12 -13.89 7.41
N GLY A 410 -21.36 -13.07 6.67
CA GLY A 410 -21.89 -12.03 5.77
C GLY A 410 -22.44 -10.77 6.45
N VAL A 411 -22.38 -10.69 7.79
CA VAL A 411 -22.75 -9.49 8.57
C VAL A 411 -21.86 -8.32 8.20
N VAL A 412 -20.55 -8.55 8.15
CA VAL A 412 -19.51 -7.61 7.68
C VAL A 412 -18.75 -8.25 6.52
N ASP A 413 -17.99 -7.46 5.78
CA ASP A 413 -17.34 -7.89 4.54
C ASP A 413 -16.01 -8.61 4.83
N THR A 414 -15.31 -8.20 5.89
CA THR A 414 -14.16 -8.92 6.47
C THR A 414 -14.08 -8.64 7.97
N ALA A 415 -13.64 -9.62 8.78
CA ALA A 415 -13.35 -9.43 10.21
C ALA A 415 -12.13 -10.25 10.66
N VAL A 416 -11.28 -9.65 11.49
CA VAL A 416 -10.03 -10.25 12.03
C VAL A 416 -9.84 -9.83 13.48
N GLY A 417 -9.53 -10.80 14.35
CA GLY A 417 -9.12 -10.56 15.73
C GLY A 417 -7.61 -10.41 15.84
N ALA A 418 -7.14 -9.65 16.82
CA ALA A 418 -5.73 -9.51 17.14
C ALA A 418 -5.48 -9.36 18.66
N ILE A 419 -4.25 -9.63 19.08
CA ILE A 419 -3.73 -9.22 20.39
C ILE A 419 -2.44 -8.44 20.11
N ASN A 420 -2.43 -7.16 20.48
CA ASN A 420 -1.28 -6.28 20.22
C ASN A 420 -0.10 -6.55 21.16
N SER A 421 1.04 -5.88 20.92
CA SER A 421 2.27 -6.08 21.71
C SER A 421 2.14 -5.71 23.19
N ALA A 422 1.15 -4.91 23.56
CA ALA A 422 0.81 -4.56 24.95
C ALA A 422 -0.21 -5.52 25.59
N GLY A 423 -0.67 -6.55 24.87
CA GLY A 423 -1.64 -7.52 25.35
C GLY A 423 -3.10 -7.07 25.26
N ASN A 424 -3.42 -5.90 24.69
CA ASN A 424 -4.83 -5.52 24.49
C ASN A 424 -5.47 -6.42 23.43
N VAL A 425 -6.71 -6.83 23.69
CA VAL A 425 -7.54 -7.58 22.74
C VAL A 425 -8.16 -6.61 21.74
N VAL A 426 -8.05 -6.95 20.46
CA VAL A 426 -8.47 -6.12 19.32
C VAL A 426 -9.40 -6.92 18.40
N GLY A 427 -10.54 -6.36 18.03
CA GLY A 427 -11.40 -6.88 16.97
C GLY A 427 -11.54 -5.85 15.85
N THR A 428 -11.29 -6.24 14.61
CA THR A 428 -11.37 -5.36 13.44
C THR A 428 -12.38 -5.89 12.42
N MET A 429 -13.12 -4.99 11.77
CA MET A 429 -14.21 -5.31 10.83
C MET A 429 -14.27 -4.29 9.70
N VAL A 430 -14.75 -4.70 8.53
CA VAL A 430 -14.97 -3.83 7.36
C VAL A 430 -16.43 -3.86 6.94
N ASN A 431 -17.03 -2.68 6.75
CA ASN A 431 -18.28 -2.50 6.01
C ASN A 431 -17.97 -1.85 4.66
N ASP A 432 -17.94 -2.63 3.59
CA ASP A 432 -17.65 -2.15 2.23
C ASP A 432 -18.93 -1.91 1.40
N THR A 433 -20.05 -1.70 2.08
CA THR A 433 -21.36 -1.43 1.44
C THR A 433 -21.76 0.04 1.58
N SER A 434 -22.66 0.48 0.71
CA SER A 434 -23.25 1.84 0.73
C SER A 434 -24.18 2.11 1.91
N SER A 435 -24.50 1.10 2.72
CA SER A 435 -25.41 1.19 3.86
C SER A 435 -24.65 1.06 5.18
N ALA A 436 -25.02 1.83 6.19
CA ALA A 436 -24.53 1.62 7.55
C ALA A 436 -25.02 0.26 8.11
N LYS A 437 -24.19 -0.39 8.91
CA LYS A 437 -24.47 -1.68 9.54
C LYS A 437 -24.47 -1.52 11.07
N THR A 438 -25.36 -2.23 11.74
CA THR A 438 -25.38 -2.35 13.21
C THR A 438 -25.11 -3.81 13.56
N VAL A 439 -24.09 -4.06 14.38
CA VAL A 439 -23.61 -5.42 14.67
C VAL A 439 -23.51 -5.70 16.16
N ASN A 440 -23.78 -6.95 16.54
CA ASN A 440 -23.39 -7.49 17.84
C ASN A 440 -21.97 -8.06 17.73
N VAL A 441 -21.15 -7.86 18.76
CA VAL A 441 -19.75 -8.30 18.77
C VAL A 441 -19.45 -9.13 20.01
N ASN A 442 -19.01 -10.36 19.78
CA ASN A 442 -18.57 -11.30 20.81
C ASN A 442 -17.05 -11.48 20.73
N PHE A 443 -16.40 -11.45 21.89
CA PHE A 443 -15.01 -11.80 22.08
C PHE A 443 -14.96 -13.03 22.98
N THR A 444 -14.30 -14.10 22.54
CA THR A 444 -14.33 -15.41 23.19
C THR A 444 -12.92 -15.98 23.37
N ASN A 445 -12.72 -16.74 24.44
CA ASN A 445 -11.41 -17.30 24.84
C ASN A 445 -10.32 -16.21 25.06
N ILE A 446 -10.71 -15.04 25.57
CA ILE A 446 -9.76 -14.02 26.04
C ILE A 446 -9.01 -14.56 27.26
N ASN A 447 -7.67 -14.57 27.20
CA ASN A 447 -6.83 -14.89 28.35
C ASN A 447 -6.64 -13.65 29.25
N ALA A 448 -7.66 -13.30 30.02
CA ALA A 448 -7.61 -12.26 31.05
C ALA A 448 -8.56 -12.57 32.21
N SER A 449 -8.30 -11.99 33.38
CA SER A 449 -9.11 -12.16 34.59
C SER A 449 -10.53 -11.62 34.44
N ASN A 450 -11.50 -12.27 35.11
CA ASN A 450 -12.87 -11.79 35.18
C ASN A 450 -12.96 -10.36 35.74
N GLY A 451 -14.00 -9.63 35.36
CA GLY A 451 -14.28 -8.28 35.85
C GLY A 451 -15.02 -7.45 34.81
N THR A 452 -15.07 -6.13 35.00
CA THR A 452 -15.55 -5.20 33.97
C THR A 452 -14.41 -4.71 33.09
N ARG A 453 -14.74 -4.24 31.87
CA ARG A 453 -13.80 -3.64 30.90
C ARG A 453 -14.42 -2.40 30.25
N THR A 454 -13.54 -1.58 29.67
CA THR A 454 -13.95 -0.49 28.78
C THR A 454 -13.61 -0.86 27.35
N VAL A 455 -14.62 -0.87 26.48
CA VAL A 455 -14.46 -1.25 25.07
C VAL A 455 -14.65 0.00 24.21
N THR A 456 -13.64 0.32 23.40
CA THR A 456 -13.62 1.56 22.60
C THR A 456 -13.61 1.22 21.12
N VAL A 457 -14.48 1.88 20.35
CA VAL A 457 -14.61 1.69 18.90
C VAL A 457 -14.13 2.93 18.15
N TYR A 458 -13.26 2.72 17.19
CA TYR A 458 -12.70 3.71 16.28
C TYR A 458 -13.14 3.37 14.85
N ILE A 459 -13.43 4.38 14.04
CA ILE A 459 -13.88 4.20 12.64
C ILE A 459 -12.93 4.94 11.69
N ALA A 460 -12.41 4.26 10.68
CA ALA A 460 -11.76 4.88 9.53
C ALA A 460 -12.66 4.82 8.29
N SER A 461 -12.74 5.92 7.55
CA SER A 461 -13.49 6.05 6.29
C SER A 461 -12.84 7.12 5.40
N SER A 462 -13.50 7.58 4.35
CA SER A 462 -13.05 8.76 3.59
C SER A 462 -13.06 10.06 4.39
N THR A 463 -13.87 10.15 5.44
CA THR A 463 -14.06 11.37 6.25
C THR A 463 -13.63 11.24 7.71
N ASN A 464 -13.49 10.02 8.24
CA ASN A 464 -12.97 9.77 9.59
C ASN A 464 -11.58 9.13 9.52
N THR A 465 -10.63 9.67 10.29
CA THR A 465 -9.23 9.23 10.28
C THR A 465 -8.94 8.03 11.19
N GLY A 466 -9.93 7.55 11.95
CA GLY A 466 -9.74 6.44 12.89
C GLY A 466 -8.93 6.76 14.13
N SER A 467 -8.54 8.04 14.35
CA SER A 467 -7.73 8.45 15.51
C SER A 467 -8.54 8.76 16.77
N THR A 468 -9.85 8.98 16.67
CA THR A 468 -10.74 9.31 17.79
C THR A 468 -11.77 8.21 18.03
N ALA A 469 -12.13 8.00 19.30
CA ALA A 469 -13.20 7.09 19.67
C ALA A 469 -14.54 7.62 19.16
N THR A 470 -15.31 6.74 18.51
CA THR A 470 -16.67 7.04 18.01
C THR A 470 -17.75 6.48 18.92
N GLN A 471 -17.48 5.36 19.59
CA GLN A 471 -18.36 4.71 20.56
C GLN A 471 -17.48 4.19 21.71
N THR A 472 -18.01 4.22 22.94
CA THR A 472 -17.36 3.63 24.12
C THR A 472 -18.42 2.91 24.94
N PHE A 473 -18.15 1.65 25.27
CA PHE A 473 -18.97 0.82 26.14
C PHE A 473 -18.22 0.65 27.45
N THR A 474 -18.79 1.14 28.56
CA THR A 474 -18.21 1.04 29.89
C THR A 474 -18.86 -0.07 30.69
N ASN A 475 -18.17 -0.55 31.73
CA ASN A 475 -18.65 -1.61 32.64
C ASN A 475 -19.07 -2.92 31.93
N VAL A 476 -18.49 -3.23 30.77
CA VAL A 476 -18.82 -4.44 30.02
C VAL A 476 -18.26 -5.66 30.75
N PRO A 477 -19.07 -6.67 31.10
CA PRO A 477 -18.58 -7.84 31.82
C PRO A 477 -17.69 -8.72 30.94
N LEU A 478 -16.53 -9.10 31.46
CA LEU A 478 -15.69 -10.18 31.00
C LEU A 478 -15.83 -11.34 31.99
N THR A 479 -16.45 -12.44 31.54
CA THR A 479 -16.72 -13.62 32.36
C THR A 479 -16.19 -14.88 31.68
N SER A 480 -15.27 -15.58 32.34
CA SER A 480 -14.65 -16.82 31.86
C SER A 480 -14.05 -16.67 30.45
N GLY A 481 -13.39 -15.54 30.20
CA GLY A 481 -12.79 -15.22 28.89
C GLY A 481 -13.77 -14.80 27.79
N ASN A 482 -15.05 -14.52 28.12
CA ASN A 482 -16.06 -14.07 27.17
C ASN A 482 -16.56 -12.66 27.50
N LEU A 483 -16.65 -11.81 26.48
CA LEU A 483 -17.19 -10.45 26.56
C LEU A 483 -18.05 -10.18 25.32
N SER A 484 -19.19 -9.52 25.51
CA SER A 484 -20.12 -9.17 24.43
C SER A 484 -20.52 -7.71 24.51
N ILE A 485 -20.59 -7.05 23.35
CA ILE A 485 -21.21 -5.72 23.18
C ILE A 485 -22.24 -5.77 22.06
N SER A 486 -23.31 -4.99 22.21
CA SER A 486 -24.42 -4.94 21.26
C SER A 486 -24.52 -3.57 20.58
N ASN A 487 -25.13 -3.56 19.40
CA ASN A 487 -25.43 -2.34 18.64
C ASN A 487 -24.20 -1.49 18.27
N VAL A 488 -23.08 -2.13 17.94
CA VAL A 488 -21.91 -1.44 17.37
C VAL A 488 -22.29 -0.91 15.99
N SER A 489 -22.29 0.41 15.84
CA SER A 489 -22.54 1.08 14.57
C SER A 489 -21.27 1.12 13.71
N ILE A 490 -21.38 0.68 12.46
CA ILE A 490 -20.32 0.68 11.45
C ILE A 490 -20.86 1.41 10.21
N PRO A 491 -20.46 2.67 9.96
CA PRO A 491 -20.89 3.44 8.80
C PRO A 491 -20.63 2.75 7.45
N ALA A 492 -21.33 3.19 6.41
CA ALA A 492 -21.04 2.81 5.03
C ALA A 492 -19.57 3.10 4.66
N TYR A 493 -18.97 2.24 3.84
CA TYR A 493 -17.58 2.33 3.40
C TYR A 493 -16.59 2.69 4.53
N SER A 494 -16.57 1.86 5.58
CA SER A 494 -15.72 2.09 6.74
C SER A 494 -15.09 0.83 7.34
N VAL A 495 -13.95 1.05 8.00
CA VAL A 495 -13.23 0.04 8.80
C VAL A 495 -13.45 0.39 10.27
N ALA A 496 -13.94 -0.59 11.05
CA ALA A 496 -14.09 -0.48 12.49
C ALA A 496 -12.93 -1.20 13.21
N GLY A 497 -12.32 -0.53 14.17
CA GLY A 497 -11.37 -1.10 15.11
C GLY A 497 -11.90 -1.01 16.53
N ILE A 498 -12.00 -2.14 17.21
CA ILE A 498 -12.48 -2.26 18.59
C ILE A 498 -11.32 -2.72 19.46
N ILE A 499 -11.05 -2.00 20.54
CA ILE A 499 -10.02 -2.37 21.52
C ILE A 499 -10.63 -2.50 22.92
N ILE A 500 -10.24 -3.55 23.63
CA ILE A 500 -10.60 -3.79 25.04
C ILE A 500 -9.46 -3.27 25.92
N ASN A 501 -9.79 -2.31 26.79
CA ASN A 501 -8.91 -1.75 27.82
C ASN A 501 -9.25 -2.35 29.19
#